data_AF-A0A0H1R114-F1
#
_entry.id   AF-A0A0H1R114-F1
#
_cell.length_a   1.000
_cell.length_b   1.000
_cell.length_c   1.000
_cell.angle_alpha   90.00
_cell.angle_beta   90.00
_cell.angle_gamma   90.00
#
_symmetry.space_group_name_H-M   'P 1'
#
loop_
_entity.id
_entity.type
_entity.pdbx_description
1 polymer ?
#
loop_
_entity_poly.entity_id
_entity_poly.type
_entity_poly.pdbx_seq_one_letter_code
_entity_poly.pdbx_strand_id
1 'polypeptide(L)'
;MSLRTWEVRLGIVLVASSIAIYSVKHLLLGDAENTYQYIFNALGFLPINVLLVTLILNQLLSVRAKRDRLDKLNMVIGTFFSEVGTELLTILSDRDPSLPEIRHDLVVTNAWTPEKFSEVRDRLRHHTCRVTAGAADLQELCRYLKEQRGFLLRLLENPVLLEHESFTDLLRAVFHLTEELERRGDFAGLPASDVEHLAGDVERVYGRLIGEWLAYMEYLQRNYPYLFSLAMRSNPFDETASPVVR
;
A
#
# COMPACT_ATOMS: atom_id res chain seq x y z
N MET A 1 -22.23 -3.54 22.99
CA MET A 1 -22.89 -3.84 21.69
C MET A 1 -24.29 -3.23 21.71
N SER A 2 -24.49 -2.07 21.08
CA SER A 2 -25.83 -1.52 20.86
C SER A 2 -26.38 -2.18 19.60
N LEU A 3 -27.28 -3.17 19.72
CA LEU A 3 -28.02 -3.69 18.58
C LEU A 3 -28.74 -2.52 17.90
N ARG A 4 -28.52 -2.35 16.60
CA ARG A 4 -29.04 -1.21 15.85
C ARG A 4 -30.56 -1.41 15.76
N THR A 5 -31.35 -0.41 16.14
CA THR A 5 -32.82 -0.53 16.31
C THR A 5 -33.58 -1.10 15.11
N TRP A 6 -33.01 -1.02 13.90
CA TRP A 6 -33.56 -1.61 12.68
C TRP A 6 -33.37 -3.14 12.58
N GLU A 7 -32.28 -3.70 13.10
CA GLU A 7 -31.99 -5.15 13.08
C GLU A 7 -33.01 -5.90 13.94
N VAL A 8 -33.32 -5.33 15.12
CA VAL A 8 -34.32 -5.87 16.03
C VAL A 8 -35.73 -5.80 15.43
N ARG A 9 -36.10 -4.68 14.80
CA ARG A 9 -37.39 -4.54 14.11
C ARG A 9 -37.53 -5.53 12.94
N LEU A 10 -36.49 -5.69 12.14
CA LEU A 10 -36.46 -6.65 11.04
C LEU A 10 -36.61 -8.08 11.57
N GLY A 11 -35.87 -8.43 12.63
CA GLY A 11 -35.98 -9.73 13.30
C GLY A 11 -37.41 -10.02 13.76
N ILE A 12 -38.06 -9.05 14.42
CA ILE A 12 -39.46 -9.19 14.88
C ILE A 12 -40.41 -9.41 13.70
N VAL A 13 -40.29 -8.63 12.63
CA VAL A 13 -41.15 -8.74 11.44
C VAL A 13 -40.98 -10.11 10.76
N LEU A 14 -39.75 -10.60 10.63
CA LEU A 14 -39.47 -11.91 10.03
C LEU A 14 -40.04 -13.06 10.87
N VAL A 15 -39.89 -12.99 12.20
CA VAL A 15 -40.47 -13.99 13.12
C VAL A 15 -42.00 -13.96 13.06
N ALA A 16 -42.62 -12.77 13.10
CA ALA A 16 -44.07 -12.62 13.01
C ALA A 16 -44.62 -13.13 11.66
N SER A 17 -43.91 -12.82 10.56
CA SER A 17 -44.26 -13.31 9.22
C SER A 17 -44.16 -14.83 9.13
N SER A 18 -43.11 -15.43 9.70
CA SER A 18 -42.94 -16.88 9.79
C SER A 18 -44.11 -17.53 10.54
N ILE A 19 -44.45 -17.02 11.73
CA ILE A 19 -45.58 -17.51 12.53
C ILE A 19 -46.88 -17.44 11.73
N ALA A 20 -47.17 -16.29 11.09
CA ALA A 20 -48.37 -16.11 10.30
C ALA A 20 -48.48 -17.12 9.14
N ILE A 21 -47.39 -17.33 8.38
CA ILE A 21 -47.35 -18.28 7.27
C ILE A 21 -47.63 -19.71 7.76
N TYR A 22 -47.03 -20.13 8.86
CA TYR A 22 -47.25 -21.47 9.42
C TYR A 22 -48.66 -21.64 10.00
N SER A 23 -49.22 -20.60 10.65
CA SER A 23 -50.61 -20.63 11.13
C SER A 23 -51.61 -20.75 9.98
N VAL A 24 -51.42 -20.00 8.89
CA VAL A 24 -52.26 -20.10 7.69
C VAL A 24 -52.15 -21.48 7.04
N LYS A 25 -50.93 -22.03 6.93
CA LYS A 25 -50.72 -23.40 6.43
C LYS A 25 -51.49 -24.42 7.28
N HIS A 26 -51.42 -24.30 8.60
CA HIS A 26 -52.09 -25.22 9.51
C HIS A 26 -53.62 -25.16 9.38
N LEU A 27 -54.19 -23.96 9.30
CA LEU A 27 -55.64 -23.75 9.17
C LEU A 27 -56.20 -24.21 7.81
N LEU A 28 -55.44 -24.03 6.71
CA LEU A 28 -55.90 -24.36 5.36
C LEU A 28 -55.62 -25.79 4.92
N LEU A 29 -54.50 -26.39 5.32
CA LEU A 29 -54.09 -27.74 4.89
C LEU A 29 -54.27 -28.83 5.95
N GLY A 30 -54.49 -28.49 7.23
CA GLY A 30 -54.89 -29.43 8.29
C GLY A 30 -53.85 -30.50 8.69
N ASP A 31 -52.67 -30.54 8.07
CA ASP A 31 -51.67 -31.59 8.28
C ASP A 31 -50.57 -31.18 9.27
N ALA A 32 -50.83 -31.50 10.55
CA ALA A 32 -49.92 -31.20 11.65
C ALA A 32 -48.63 -32.05 11.59
N GLU A 33 -48.74 -33.34 11.26
CA GLU A 33 -47.62 -34.29 11.32
C GLU A 33 -46.55 -33.96 10.27
N ASN A 34 -46.97 -33.70 9.02
CA ASN A 34 -46.03 -33.23 8.01
C ASN A 34 -45.39 -31.90 8.42
N THR A 35 -46.14 -31.00 9.04
CA THR A 35 -45.59 -29.71 9.50
C THR A 35 -44.52 -29.89 10.58
N TYR A 36 -44.70 -30.82 11.53
CA TYR A 36 -43.69 -31.14 12.54
C TYR A 36 -42.41 -31.73 11.92
N GLN A 37 -42.54 -32.65 10.97
CA GLN A 37 -41.38 -33.22 10.26
C GLN A 37 -40.61 -32.15 9.47
N TYR A 38 -41.31 -31.26 8.77
CA TYR A 38 -40.68 -30.14 8.07
C TYR A 38 -39.92 -29.19 9.02
N ILE A 39 -40.51 -28.84 10.17
CA ILE A 39 -39.85 -27.99 11.17
C ILE A 39 -38.60 -28.68 11.72
N PHE A 40 -38.68 -29.97 12.06
CA PHE A 40 -37.55 -30.71 12.61
C PHE A 40 -36.40 -30.84 11.59
N ASN A 41 -36.71 -31.11 10.32
CA ASN A 41 -35.73 -31.13 9.23
C ASN A 41 -35.10 -29.76 9.01
N ALA A 42 -35.89 -28.68 9.03
CA ALA A 42 -35.39 -27.32 8.92
C ALA A 42 -34.49 -26.93 10.12
N LEU A 43 -34.87 -27.35 11.33
CA LEU A 43 -34.09 -27.13 12.55
C LEU A 43 -32.75 -27.88 12.48
N GLY A 44 -32.74 -29.11 11.96
CA GLY A 44 -31.51 -29.89 11.73
C GLY A 44 -30.58 -29.26 10.69
N PHE A 45 -31.12 -28.54 9.70
CA PHE A 45 -30.33 -27.84 8.69
C PHE A 45 -29.86 -26.43 9.14
N LEU A 46 -30.48 -25.85 10.18
CA LEU A 46 -30.16 -24.51 10.67
C LEU A 46 -28.69 -24.34 11.09
N PRO A 47 -28.05 -25.26 11.82
CA PRO A 47 -26.62 -25.15 12.14
C PRO A 47 -25.72 -25.07 10.90
N ILE A 48 -26.03 -25.86 9.85
CA ILE A 48 -25.29 -25.86 8.59
C ILE A 48 -25.46 -24.52 7.87
N ASN A 49 -26.68 -24.00 7.82
CA ASN A 49 -26.97 -22.68 7.24
C ASN A 49 -26.25 -21.55 7.96
N VAL A 50 -26.31 -21.51 9.30
CA VAL A 50 -25.64 -20.48 10.09
C VAL A 50 -24.13 -20.56 9.88
N LEU A 51 -23.56 -21.77 9.88
CA LEU A 51 -22.13 -21.96 9.59
C LEU A 51 -21.77 -21.44 8.20
N LEU A 52 -22.50 -21.86 7.16
CA LEU A 52 -22.23 -21.47 5.78
C LEU A 52 -22.32 -19.96 5.58
N VAL A 53 -23.41 -19.34 6.04
CA VAL A 53 -23.63 -17.89 5.92
C VAL A 53 -22.57 -17.13 6.71
N THR A 54 -22.22 -17.58 7.92
CA THR A 54 -21.19 -16.93 8.73
C THR A 54 -19.82 -17.01 8.07
N LEU A 55 -19.43 -18.16 7.53
CA LEU A 55 -18.16 -18.33 6.82
C LEU A 55 -18.08 -17.44 5.59
N ILE A 56 -19.11 -17.45 4.73
CA ILE A 56 -19.16 -16.62 3.52
C ILE A 56 -19.13 -15.13 3.89
N LEU A 57 -19.95 -14.72 4.86
CA LEU A 57 -20.03 -13.32 5.28
C LEU A 57 -18.70 -12.85 5.88
N ASN A 58 -18.08 -13.64 6.75
CA ASN A 58 -16.77 -13.31 7.32
C ASN A 58 -15.69 -13.22 6.24
N GLN A 59 -15.70 -14.11 5.25
CA GLN A 59 -14.76 -14.05 4.14
C GLN A 59 -14.95 -12.78 3.30
N LEU A 60 -16.20 -12.41 2.97
CA LEU A 60 -16.50 -11.17 2.24
C LEU A 60 -16.09 -9.93 3.03
N LEU A 61 -16.38 -9.89 4.33
CA LEU A 61 -15.97 -8.81 5.23
C LEU A 61 -14.45 -8.70 5.31
N SER A 62 -13.75 -9.83 5.39
CA SER A 62 -12.29 -9.88 5.42
C SER A 62 -11.66 -9.34 4.12
N VAL A 63 -12.19 -9.75 2.96
CA VAL A 63 -11.73 -9.25 1.65
C VAL A 63 -11.93 -7.74 1.54
N ARG A 64 -13.10 -7.24 1.95
CA ARG A 64 -13.39 -5.79 1.96
C ARG A 64 -12.45 -5.04 2.89
N ALA A 65 -12.28 -5.53 4.12
CA ALA A 65 -11.39 -4.91 5.10
C ALA A 65 -9.94 -4.86 4.60
N LYS A 66 -9.46 -5.93 3.95
CA LYS A 66 -8.12 -5.96 3.34
C LYS A 66 -7.98 -4.92 2.23
N ARG A 67 -8.99 -4.77 1.36
CA ARG A 67 -8.99 -3.75 0.31
C ARG A 67 -8.96 -2.34 0.88
N ASP A 68 -9.84 -2.04 1.84
CA ASP A 68 -9.89 -0.72 2.49
C ASP A 68 -8.57 -0.37 3.19
N ARG A 69 -7.86 -1.36 3.75
CA ARG A 69 -6.53 -1.18 4.34
C ARG A 69 -5.44 -0.90 3.29
N LEU A 70 -5.41 -1.67 2.20
CA LEU A 70 -4.49 -1.43 1.08
C LEU A 70 -4.68 -0.04 0.48
N ASP A 71 -5.93 0.42 0.37
CA ASP A 71 -6.22 1.74 -0.17
C ASP A 71 -5.69 2.86 0.75
N LYS A 72 -5.88 2.71 2.07
CA LYS A 72 -5.30 3.62 3.08
C LYS A 72 -3.78 3.62 3.06
N LEU A 73 -3.15 2.45 2.94
CA LEU A 73 -1.71 2.33 2.86
C LEU A 73 -1.15 3.10 1.66
N ASN A 74 -1.75 2.92 0.48
CA ASN A 74 -1.32 3.64 -0.71
C ASN A 74 -1.53 5.16 -0.62
N MET A 75 -2.51 5.62 0.18
CA MET A 75 -2.65 7.04 0.50
C MET A 75 -1.46 7.55 1.33
N VAL A 76 -0.97 6.75 2.28
CA VAL A 76 0.23 7.06 3.07
C VAL A 76 1.48 7.05 2.20
N ILE A 77 1.64 6.04 1.33
CA ILE A 77 2.74 5.95 0.34
C ILE A 77 2.72 7.19 -0.58
N GLY A 78 1.54 7.59 -1.05
CA GLY A 78 1.40 8.80 -1.86
C GLY A 78 1.79 10.08 -1.13
N THR A 79 1.46 10.18 0.16
CA THR A 79 1.91 11.31 0.99
C THR A 79 3.43 11.30 1.14
N PHE A 80 4.03 10.13 1.34
CA PHE A 80 5.49 10.00 1.39
C PHE A 80 6.15 10.42 0.07
N PHE A 81 5.67 9.98 -1.09
CA PHE A 81 6.26 10.38 -2.36
C PHE A 81 6.08 11.86 -2.67
N SER A 82 4.94 12.44 -2.29
CA SER A 82 4.67 13.87 -2.51
C SER A 82 5.57 14.78 -1.67
N GLU A 83 5.92 14.36 -0.44
CA GLU A 83 6.68 15.20 0.50
C GLU A 83 8.19 14.87 0.53
N VAL A 84 8.56 13.60 0.35
CA VAL A 84 9.94 13.13 0.54
C VAL A 84 10.45 12.28 -0.63
N GLY A 85 9.68 11.29 -1.04
CA GLY A 85 10.16 10.20 -1.89
C GLY A 85 10.54 10.63 -3.31
N THR A 86 9.78 11.53 -3.94
CA THR A 86 10.07 11.96 -5.32
C THR A 86 11.35 12.80 -5.39
N GLU A 87 11.51 13.78 -4.51
CA GLU A 87 12.73 14.59 -4.47
C GLU A 87 13.93 13.75 -4.02
N LEU A 88 13.74 12.81 -3.09
CA LEU A 88 14.80 11.85 -2.72
C LEU A 88 15.21 10.99 -3.92
N LEU A 89 14.27 10.55 -4.77
CA LEU A 89 14.60 9.86 -6.01
C LEU A 89 15.42 10.74 -6.93
N THR A 90 15.04 12.00 -7.14
CA THR A 90 15.79 12.95 -7.98
C THR A 90 17.23 13.15 -7.50
N ILE A 91 17.42 13.43 -6.21
CA ILE A 91 18.74 13.62 -5.58
C ILE A 91 19.64 12.40 -5.79
N LEU A 92 19.07 11.18 -5.71
CA LEU A 92 19.82 9.93 -5.83
C LEU A 92 20.04 9.50 -7.29
N SER A 93 19.05 9.73 -8.17
CA SER A 93 19.14 9.39 -9.59
C SER A 93 20.19 10.21 -10.31
N ASP A 94 20.36 11.48 -9.93
CA ASP A 94 21.39 12.36 -10.50
C ASP A 94 22.82 11.88 -10.19
N ARG A 95 22.97 10.98 -9.22
CA ARG A 95 24.23 10.43 -8.72
C ARG A 95 24.43 8.96 -9.07
N ASP A 96 23.53 8.41 -9.87
CA ASP A 96 23.59 7.05 -10.36
C ASP A 96 24.26 7.02 -11.75
N PRO A 97 25.54 6.60 -11.84
CA PRO A 97 26.23 6.53 -13.13
C PRO A 97 25.64 5.45 -14.06
N SER A 98 24.89 4.49 -13.51
CA SER A 98 24.24 3.40 -14.25
C SER A 98 22.79 3.72 -14.63
N LEU A 99 22.25 4.88 -14.21
CA LEU A 99 20.90 5.32 -14.56
C LEU A 99 20.66 5.31 -16.08
N PRO A 100 21.56 5.77 -16.97
CA PRO A 100 21.30 5.77 -18.42
C PRO A 100 20.94 4.39 -18.98
N GLU A 101 21.42 3.30 -18.36
CA GLU A 101 21.13 1.93 -18.78
C GLU A 101 19.68 1.53 -18.49
N ILE A 102 19.12 2.00 -17.38
CA ILE A 102 17.77 1.63 -16.91
C ILE A 102 16.74 2.76 -17.06
N ARG A 103 17.15 3.97 -17.46
CA ARG A 103 16.26 5.14 -17.53
C ARG A 103 15.03 4.88 -18.39
N HIS A 104 15.21 4.27 -19.55
CA HIS A 104 14.10 3.93 -20.46
C HIS A 104 13.07 2.98 -19.84
N ASP A 105 13.50 2.18 -18.86
CA ASP A 105 12.66 1.27 -18.10
C ASP A 105 12.02 1.93 -16.88
N LEU A 106 12.35 3.18 -16.57
CA LEU A 106 11.79 3.94 -15.46
C LEU A 106 10.91 5.12 -15.91
N VAL A 107 10.94 5.46 -17.19
CA VAL A 107 10.00 6.41 -17.80
C VAL A 107 8.65 5.72 -18.01
N VAL A 108 7.83 5.75 -16.95
CA VAL A 108 6.46 5.20 -16.96
C VAL A 108 5.60 6.01 -17.93
N THR A 109 4.81 5.33 -18.75
CA THR A 109 3.85 5.96 -19.67
C THR A 109 2.45 5.37 -19.52
N ASN A 110 1.43 6.07 -20.03
CA ASN A 110 0.04 5.58 -20.03
C ASN A 110 -0.14 4.23 -20.75
N ALA A 111 0.80 3.83 -21.61
CA ALA A 111 0.74 2.57 -22.36
C ALA A 111 1.22 1.35 -21.56
N TRP A 112 1.75 1.55 -20.36
CA TRP A 112 2.25 0.45 -19.54
C TRP A 112 1.12 -0.47 -19.09
N THR A 113 1.36 -1.77 -19.20
CA THR A 113 0.45 -2.80 -18.69
C THR A 113 1.00 -3.40 -17.40
N PRO A 114 0.19 -4.12 -16.59
CA PRO A 114 0.69 -4.82 -15.39
C PRO A 114 1.88 -5.76 -15.68
N GLU A 115 1.90 -6.37 -16.86
CA GLU A 115 3.02 -7.23 -17.31
C GLU A 115 4.30 -6.41 -17.49
N LYS A 116 4.19 -5.18 -18.03
CA LYS A 116 5.34 -4.28 -18.18
C LYS A 116 5.91 -3.84 -16.83
N PHE A 117 5.04 -3.51 -15.87
CA PHE A 117 5.47 -3.21 -14.50
C PHE A 117 6.21 -4.40 -13.87
N SER A 118 5.73 -5.62 -14.11
CA SER A 118 6.39 -6.82 -13.60
C SER A 118 7.76 -7.05 -14.24
N GLU A 119 7.85 -6.93 -15.57
CA GLU A 119 9.11 -7.06 -16.32
C GLU A 119 10.17 -6.08 -15.81
N VAL A 120 9.79 -4.81 -15.61
CA VAL A 120 10.70 -3.77 -15.10
C VAL A 120 11.13 -4.08 -13.66
N ARG A 121 10.21 -4.48 -12.77
CA ARG A 121 10.58 -4.90 -11.40
C ARG A 121 11.60 -6.03 -11.40
N ASP A 122 11.41 -7.03 -12.26
CA ASP A 122 12.31 -8.17 -12.33
C ASP A 122 13.70 -7.76 -12.86
N ARG A 123 13.77 -6.82 -13.79
CA ARG A 123 15.05 -6.22 -14.21
C ARG A 123 15.73 -5.45 -13.07
N LEU A 124 14.97 -4.64 -12.32
CA LEU A 124 15.52 -3.87 -11.20
C LEU A 124 16.07 -4.73 -10.07
N ARG A 125 15.50 -5.92 -9.84
CA ARG A 125 16.05 -6.88 -8.85
C ARG A 125 17.47 -7.33 -9.17
N HIS A 126 17.85 -7.33 -10.45
CA HIS A 126 19.19 -7.70 -10.92
C HIS A 126 20.07 -6.48 -11.19
N HIS A 127 19.50 -5.28 -11.16
CA HIS A 127 20.25 -4.05 -11.32
C HIS A 127 20.91 -3.66 -10.01
N THR A 128 22.24 -3.49 -10.03
CA THR A 128 22.95 -2.95 -8.88
C THR A 128 22.87 -1.44 -8.97
N CYS A 129 21.96 -0.85 -8.20
CA CYS A 129 21.90 0.59 -8.02
C CYS A 129 23.25 1.03 -7.44
N ARG A 130 24.03 1.81 -8.20
CA ARG A 130 25.28 2.38 -7.71
C ARG A 130 25.08 3.86 -7.50
N VAL A 131 25.54 4.38 -6.37
CA VAL A 131 25.47 5.83 -6.12
C VAL A 131 26.87 6.32 -5.79
N THR A 132 27.43 7.13 -6.67
CA THR A 132 28.70 7.81 -6.41
C THR A 132 28.40 9.08 -5.61
N ALA A 133 28.51 8.98 -4.28
CA ALA A 133 28.31 10.12 -3.38
C ALA A 133 29.65 10.64 -2.85
N GLY A 134 30.04 11.84 -3.27
CA GLY A 134 31.12 12.61 -2.65
C GLY A 134 30.68 13.27 -1.34
N ALA A 135 31.61 13.94 -0.66
CA ALA A 135 31.30 14.63 0.60
C ALA A 135 30.21 15.70 0.47
N ALA A 136 30.22 16.46 -0.64
CA ALA A 136 29.19 17.47 -0.91
C ALA A 136 27.80 16.85 -1.12
N ASP A 137 27.76 15.67 -1.75
CA ASP A 137 26.53 14.92 -2.03
C ASP A 137 25.90 14.38 -0.75
N LEU A 138 26.73 13.79 0.12
CA LEU A 138 26.32 13.32 1.44
C LEU A 138 25.84 14.48 2.32
N GLN A 139 26.47 15.65 2.19
CA GLN A 139 26.05 16.85 2.93
C GLN A 139 24.70 17.39 2.46
N GLU A 140 24.46 17.42 1.14
CA GLU A 140 23.16 17.80 0.59
C GLU A 140 22.07 16.81 1.02
N LEU A 141 22.34 15.51 0.91
CA LEU A 141 21.42 14.46 1.32
C LEU A 141 21.10 14.54 2.83
N CYS A 142 22.11 14.78 3.66
CA CYS A 142 21.96 14.98 5.10
C CYS A 142 21.05 16.17 5.40
N ARG A 143 21.28 17.32 4.75
CA ARG A 143 20.45 18.52 4.92
C ARG A 143 18.98 18.23 4.56
N TYR A 144 18.75 17.60 3.42
CA TYR A 144 17.41 17.27 2.94
C TYR A 144 16.68 16.30 3.89
N LEU A 145 17.31 15.18 4.26
CA LEU A 145 16.69 14.18 5.14
C LEU A 145 16.43 14.72 6.55
N LYS A 146 17.31 15.58 7.06
CA LYS A 146 17.15 16.25 8.34
C LYS A 146 15.93 17.19 8.36
N GLU A 147 15.71 17.93 7.29
CA GLU A 147 14.52 18.78 7.12
C GLU A 147 13.23 17.93 7.13
N GLN A 148 13.27 16.74 6.53
CA GLN A 148 12.12 15.83 6.42
C GLN A 148 11.91 14.90 7.63
N ARG A 149 12.85 14.87 8.59
CA ARG A 149 12.81 13.97 9.76
C ARG A 149 11.50 14.03 10.54
N GLY A 150 10.98 15.24 10.77
CA GLY A 150 9.72 15.43 11.49
C GLY A 150 8.52 14.81 10.76
N PHE A 151 8.51 14.87 9.42
CA PHE A 151 7.48 14.22 8.61
C PHE A 151 7.62 12.71 8.64
N LEU A 152 8.83 12.19 8.45
CA LEU A 152 9.11 10.75 8.48
C LEU A 152 8.69 10.13 9.83
N LEU A 153 8.87 10.85 10.95
CA LEU A 153 8.51 10.35 12.29
C LEU A 153 7.00 10.20 12.44
N ARG A 154 6.24 11.21 12.00
CA ARG A 154 4.77 11.13 11.95
C ARG A 154 4.27 10.02 11.05
N LEU A 155 5.02 9.70 9.99
CA LEU A 155 4.67 8.58 9.12
C LEU A 155 4.79 7.26 9.89
N LEU A 156 5.89 7.02 10.63
CA LEU A 156 6.08 5.81 11.45
C LEU A 156 5.03 5.63 12.54
N GLU A 157 4.46 6.72 13.06
CA GLU A 157 3.36 6.67 14.03
C GLU A 157 2.04 6.15 13.42
N ASN A 158 1.95 6.06 12.09
CA ASN A 158 0.74 5.60 11.42
C ASN A 158 0.58 4.07 11.55
N PRO A 159 -0.50 3.59 12.19
CA PRO A 159 -0.70 2.16 12.44
C PRO A 159 -0.90 1.33 11.17
N VAL A 160 -1.21 1.96 10.03
CA VAL A 160 -1.40 1.29 8.74
C VAL A 160 -0.09 0.75 8.17
N LEU A 161 1.06 1.27 8.60
CA LEU A 161 2.37 0.83 8.09
C LEU A 161 2.73 -0.60 8.51
N LEU A 162 2.30 -1.05 9.68
CA LEU A 162 2.68 -2.35 10.27
C LEU A 162 2.33 -3.57 9.40
N GLU A 163 1.48 -3.40 8.38
CA GLU A 163 1.01 -4.48 7.52
C GLU A 163 1.78 -4.64 6.21
N HIS A 164 2.68 -3.70 5.84
CA HIS A 164 3.44 -3.77 4.59
C HIS A 164 4.95 -3.75 4.85
N GLU A 165 5.58 -4.92 4.74
CA GLU A 165 6.99 -5.11 5.05
C GLU A 165 7.89 -4.26 4.16
N SER A 166 7.61 -4.15 2.86
CA SER A 166 8.52 -3.48 1.92
C SER A 166 8.58 -1.96 2.10
N PHE A 167 7.44 -1.30 2.31
CA PHE A 167 7.38 0.14 2.56
C PHE A 167 7.89 0.48 3.96
N THR A 168 7.56 -0.34 4.96
CA THR A 168 8.11 -0.20 6.32
C THR A 168 9.63 -0.33 6.32
N ASP A 169 10.17 -1.29 5.56
CA ASP A 169 11.60 -1.44 5.38
C ASP A 169 12.24 -0.25 4.67
N LEU A 170 11.59 0.32 3.65
CA LEU A 170 12.06 1.54 2.99
C LEU A 170 12.18 2.68 4.02
N LEU A 171 11.11 2.92 4.80
CA LEU A 171 11.14 3.96 5.83
C LEU A 171 12.24 3.72 6.85
N ARG A 172 12.39 2.48 7.32
CA ARG A 172 13.45 2.11 8.25
C ARG A 172 14.84 2.36 7.66
N ALA A 173 15.06 2.05 6.39
CA ALA A 173 16.33 2.29 5.70
C ALA A 173 16.62 3.79 5.56
N VAL A 174 15.61 4.61 5.18
CA VAL A 174 15.73 6.07 5.10
C VAL A 174 16.04 6.66 6.48
N PHE A 175 15.37 6.18 7.53
CA PHE A 175 15.65 6.61 8.90
C PHE A 175 17.06 6.27 9.36
N HIS A 176 17.49 5.04 9.11
CA HIS A 176 18.83 4.60 9.48
C HIS A 176 19.91 5.47 8.81
N LEU A 177 19.77 5.70 7.51
CA LEU A 177 20.65 6.60 6.76
C LEU A 177 20.62 8.02 7.32
N THR A 178 19.44 8.55 7.64
CA THR A 178 19.29 9.89 8.24
C THR A 178 20.04 9.98 9.56
N GLU A 179 19.89 8.99 10.45
CA GLU A 179 20.58 8.98 11.75
C GLU A 179 22.10 8.92 11.59
N GLU A 180 22.60 8.13 10.63
CA GLU A 180 24.02 7.99 10.41
C GLU A 180 24.65 9.26 9.84
N LEU A 181 24.00 9.88 8.86
CA LEU A 181 24.41 11.17 8.29
C LEU A 181 24.42 12.29 9.34
N GLU A 182 23.39 12.36 10.19
CA GLU A 182 23.30 13.38 11.24
C GLU A 182 24.38 13.22 12.32
N ARG A 183 24.71 11.98 12.71
CA ARG A 183 25.73 11.73 13.74
C ARG A 183 27.14 12.04 13.28
N ARG A 184 27.42 11.90 11.98
CA ARG A 184 28.74 12.13 11.40
C ARG A 184 29.04 13.61 11.18
N GLY A 185 28.03 14.40 10.79
CA GLY A 185 28.06 15.87 10.79
C GLY A 185 28.97 16.50 9.74
N ASP A 186 30.27 16.19 9.76
CA ASP A 186 31.25 16.60 8.76
C ASP A 186 31.63 15.42 7.86
N PHE A 187 31.46 15.60 6.56
CA PHE A 187 31.79 14.60 5.54
C PHE A 187 33.17 14.86 4.92
N ALA A 188 33.78 16.02 5.20
CA ALA A 188 35.12 16.36 4.74
C ALA A 188 36.16 15.60 5.57
N GLY A 189 36.76 14.56 4.97
CA GLY A 189 37.82 13.78 5.60
C GLY A 189 37.34 12.51 6.31
N LEU A 190 36.14 12.01 5.99
CA LEU A 190 35.73 10.67 6.41
C LEU A 190 36.72 9.60 5.91
N PRO A 191 37.01 8.57 6.74
CA PRO A 191 37.77 7.41 6.28
C PRO A 191 37.09 6.76 5.06
N ALA A 192 37.89 6.17 4.17
CA ALA A 192 37.37 5.50 2.98
C ALA A 192 36.33 4.41 3.32
N SER A 193 36.54 3.67 4.41
CA SER A 193 35.59 2.67 4.92
C SER A 193 34.22 3.24 5.26
N ASP A 194 34.18 4.46 5.81
CA ASP A 194 32.94 5.10 6.24
C ASP A 194 32.15 5.64 5.04
N VAL A 195 32.87 6.13 4.02
CA VAL A 195 32.30 6.54 2.74
C VAL A 195 31.72 5.34 2.00
N GLU A 196 32.44 4.23 1.93
CA GLU A 196 31.95 2.98 1.34
C GLU A 196 30.71 2.44 2.08
N HIS A 197 30.69 2.52 3.41
CA HIS A 197 29.52 2.14 4.20
C HIS A 197 28.29 2.99 3.87
N LEU A 198 28.43 4.32 3.86
CA LEU A 198 27.32 5.22 3.50
C LEU A 198 26.86 5.03 2.07
N ALA A 199 27.78 4.79 1.13
CA ALA A 199 27.41 4.49 -0.25
C ALA A 199 26.52 3.25 -0.32
N GLY A 200 26.88 2.15 0.36
CA GLY A 200 26.03 0.96 0.43
C GLY A 200 24.67 1.20 1.08
N ASP A 201 24.61 2.09 2.08
CA ASP A 201 23.35 2.48 2.72
C ASP A 201 22.46 3.32 1.79
N VAL A 202 23.05 4.25 1.05
CA VAL A 202 22.38 5.06 0.02
C VAL A 202 21.88 4.18 -1.12
N GLU A 203 22.70 3.25 -1.62
CA GLU A 203 22.32 2.29 -2.67
C GLU A 203 21.13 1.42 -2.23
N ARG A 204 21.13 0.97 -0.97
CA ARG A 204 20.04 0.19 -0.38
C ARG A 204 18.75 1.01 -0.28
N VAL A 205 18.83 2.28 0.13
CA VAL A 205 17.67 3.18 0.15
C VAL A 205 17.16 3.40 -1.27
N TYR A 206 18.04 3.73 -2.21
CA TYR A 206 17.69 4.04 -3.59
C TYR A 206 16.98 2.86 -4.26
N GLY A 207 17.54 1.64 -4.20
CA GLY A 207 16.91 0.46 -4.81
C GLY A 207 15.52 0.15 -4.25
N ARG A 208 15.33 0.29 -2.92
CA ARG A 208 14.01 0.14 -2.29
C ARG A 208 13.05 1.24 -2.72
N LEU A 209 13.54 2.46 -2.83
CA LEU A 209 12.75 3.63 -3.20
C LEU A 209 12.22 3.53 -4.63
N ILE A 210 13.04 3.09 -5.59
CA ILE A 210 12.60 2.82 -6.98
C ILE A 210 11.53 1.73 -7.00
N GLY A 211 11.74 0.63 -6.27
CA GLY A 211 10.80 -0.48 -6.22
C GLY A 211 9.43 -0.08 -5.68
N GLU A 212 9.40 0.66 -4.57
CA GLU A 212 8.17 1.21 -3.99
C GLU A 212 7.51 2.24 -4.90
N TRP A 213 8.30 3.08 -5.59
CA TRP A 213 7.78 4.06 -6.53
C TRP A 213 7.08 3.39 -7.72
N LEU A 214 7.67 2.34 -8.29
CA LEU A 214 7.02 1.58 -9.38
C LEU A 214 5.74 0.89 -8.91
N ALA A 215 5.75 0.28 -7.72
CA ALA A 215 4.55 -0.34 -7.15
C ALA A 215 3.45 0.71 -6.93
N TYR A 216 3.82 1.89 -6.46
CA TYR A 216 2.91 3.03 -6.28
C TYR A 216 2.37 3.54 -7.62
N MET A 217 3.21 3.66 -8.65
CA MET A 217 2.79 4.06 -10.01
C MET A 217 1.79 3.07 -10.62
N GLU A 218 2.03 1.75 -10.49
CA GLU A 218 1.09 0.72 -10.93
C GLU A 218 -0.25 0.84 -10.18
N TYR A 219 -0.22 1.05 -8.87
CA TYR A 219 -1.42 1.27 -8.08
C TYR A 219 -2.19 2.52 -8.51
N LEU A 220 -1.51 3.64 -8.75
CA LEU A 220 -2.13 4.87 -9.23
C LEU A 220 -2.77 4.68 -10.60
N GLN A 221 -2.10 4.02 -11.53
CA GLN A 221 -2.62 3.79 -12.88
C GLN A 221 -3.98 3.08 -12.84
N ARG A 222 -4.12 2.06 -11.97
CA ARG A 222 -5.35 1.27 -11.86
C ARG A 222 -6.46 1.96 -11.09
N ASN A 223 -6.14 2.68 -10.02
CA ASN A 223 -7.15 3.13 -9.05
C ASN A 223 -7.37 4.65 -9.05
N TYR A 224 -6.38 5.45 -9.45
CA TYR A 224 -6.44 6.92 -9.44
C TYR A 224 -5.77 7.53 -10.70
N PRO A 225 -6.38 7.40 -11.90
CA PRO A 225 -5.77 7.85 -13.15
C PRO A 225 -5.35 9.33 -13.18
N TYR A 226 -6.06 10.19 -12.42
CA TYR A 226 -5.71 11.61 -12.32
C TYR A 226 -4.41 11.85 -11.53
N LEU A 227 -4.18 11.10 -10.44
CA LEU A 227 -2.92 11.15 -9.69
C LEU A 227 -1.79 10.53 -10.51
N PHE A 228 -2.07 9.43 -11.21
CA PHE A 228 -1.11 8.79 -12.11
C PHE A 228 -0.61 9.77 -13.17
N SER A 229 -1.52 10.52 -13.82
CA SER A 229 -1.14 11.52 -14.82
C SER A 229 -0.24 12.61 -14.26
N LEU A 230 -0.45 13.05 -13.01
CA LEU A 230 0.44 14.01 -12.36
C LEU A 230 1.81 13.38 -12.08
N ALA A 231 1.84 12.23 -11.42
CA ALA A 231 3.07 11.53 -11.04
C ALA A 231 3.92 11.12 -12.26
N MET A 232 3.29 10.75 -13.37
CA MET A 232 3.93 10.45 -14.65
C MET A 232 4.62 11.67 -15.25
N ARG A 233 4.02 12.86 -15.13
CA ARG A 233 4.58 14.12 -15.65
C ARG A 233 5.64 14.74 -14.75
N SER A 234 5.66 14.36 -13.48
CA SER A 234 6.70 14.70 -12.51
C SER A 234 7.60 13.49 -12.23
N ASN A 235 7.81 12.63 -13.23
CA ASN A 235 8.63 11.44 -13.08
C ASN A 235 10.09 11.85 -12.84
N PRO A 236 10.72 11.43 -11.73
CA PRO A 236 12.08 11.85 -11.39
C PRO A 236 13.14 11.35 -12.40
N PHE A 237 12.82 10.36 -13.22
CA PHE A 237 13.73 9.79 -14.22
C PHE A 237 13.60 10.41 -15.62
N ASP A 238 12.62 11.30 -15.83
CA ASP A 238 12.40 12.00 -17.08
C ASP A 238 12.94 13.44 -17.02
N GLU A 239 14.01 13.72 -17.76
CA GLU A 239 14.66 15.04 -17.82
C GLU A 239 13.76 16.12 -18.47
N THR A 240 12.73 15.69 -19.19
CA THR A 240 11.73 16.57 -19.83
C THR A 240 10.45 16.72 -18.99
N ALA A 241 10.41 16.11 -17.80
CA ALA A 241 9.28 16.15 -16.88
C ALA A 241 8.85 17.60 -16.61
N SER A 242 7.55 17.86 -16.77
CA SER A 242 6.95 19.13 -16.39
C SER A 242 5.56 18.91 -15.79
N PRO A 243 5.28 19.43 -14.59
CA PRO A 243 3.95 19.31 -13.99
C PRO A 243 2.88 20.14 -14.71
N VAL A 244 3.29 21.07 -15.61
CA VAL A 244 2.39 21.98 -16.32
C VAL A 244 1.79 21.29 -17.54
N VAL A 245 0.46 21.34 -17.65
CA VAL A 245 -0.26 20.89 -18.85
C VAL A 245 -0.15 21.99 -19.91
N ARG A 246 0.47 21.68 -21.05
CA ARG A 246 0.46 22.54 -22.24
C ARG A 246 -0.54 22.02 -23.26
#